data_AF-A0A8K0BI51-F1
#
_entry.id   AF-A0A8K0BI51-F1
#
_cell.length_a   1.000
_cell.length_b   1.000
_cell.length_c   1.000
_cell.angle_alpha   90.00
_cell.angle_beta   90.00
_cell.angle_gamma   90.00
#
_symmetry.space_group_name_H-M   'P 1'
#
loop_
_entity.id
_entity.type
_entity.pdbx_description
1 polymer ?
#
loop_
_entity_poly.entity_id
_entity_poly.type
_entity_poly.pdbx_seq_one_letter_code
_entity_poly.pdbx_strand_id
1 'polypeptide(L)'
;MDAAGSEVEGECAQYAGQSQSGFITTQGGKLLCSKIIHLIHDNDVKRQVSKVLHECKLRMYKSVAFPAIGTGQAGQSPAKVADNMLDAIVEFASKRSVQHLKKIKIVIFQTNMLRDFYESMKKREDSDSSITASLGGKKQPTEKKKPMVLEKKVDLATFQICGENQKNVDATESWIKNLILKEQFEDSISDELIENFDKRQIDTLADLQRRNRVTIKLENECSPPCIKISGISRDVCSVYVEVQKMIQKIKDTEEERSKAELVYNLVEWRYPGSNDSFVAFDKLTNMRLEDAKRAKKTHLTVKINKNYYNVDLNTLQANDDQGETINIQRVPKNEGKL
;
A
#
# COMPACT_ATOMS: atom_id res chain seq x y z
N MET A 1 0.27 3.33 35.24
CA MET A 1 -1.06 3.72 35.75
C MET A 1 -1.18 5.23 35.77
N ASP A 2 -0.12 5.93 36.20
CA ASP A 2 -0.01 7.40 36.30
C ASP A 2 -0.53 8.16 35.06
N ALA A 3 -0.13 7.73 33.86
CA ALA A 3 -0.54 8.38 32.60
C ALA A 3 -2.01 8.11 32.22
N ALA A 4 -2.63 7.04 32.72
CA ALA A 4 -4.04 6.72 32.47
C ALA A 4 -4.98 7.46 33.43
N GLY A 5 -4.51 7.80 34.63
CA GLY A 5 -5.26 8.52 35.65
C GLY A 5 -5.94 7.62 36.69
N SER A 6 -6.36 8.24 37.80
CA SER A 6 -6.89 7.55 38.98
C SER A 6 -8.21 6.81 38.75
N GLU A 7 -8.99 7.20 37.74
CA GLU A 7 -10.23 6.48 37.37
C GLU A 7 -9.93 5.04 36.93
N VAL A 8 -8.87 4.84 36.14
CA VAL A 8 -8.43 3.52 35.69
C VAL A 8 -7.89 2.68 36.85
N GLU A 9 -7.23 3.32 37.83
CA GLU A 9 -6.81 2.64 39.07
C GLU A 9 -8.02 2.15 39.88
N GLY A 10 -9.08 2.96 39.97
CA GLY A 10 -10.35 2.58 40.58
C GLY A 10 -11.01 1.38 39.89
N GLU A 11 -11.11 1.41 38.56
CA GLU A 11 -11.63 0.26 37.78
C GLU A 11 -10.79 -1.01 38.02
N CYS A 12 -9.46 -0.88 38.03
CA CYS A 12 -8.58 -2.01 38.32
C CYS A 12 -8.80 -2.59 39.72
N ALA A 13 -8.93 -1.74 40.74
CA ALA A 13 -9.20 -2.18 42.11
C ALA A 13 -10.58 -2.83 42.25
N GLN A 14 -11.59 -2.33 41.54
CA GLN A 14 -12.94 -2.89 41.53
C GLN A 14 -12.99 -4.26 40.87
N TYR A 15 -12.25 -4.46 39.78
CA TYR A 15 -12.20 -5.72 39.04
C TYR A 15 -11.13 -6.69 39.56
N ALA A 16 -10.26 -6.25 40.47
CA ALA A 16 -9.27 -7.08 41.14
C ALA A 16 -9.98 -8.19 41.94
N GLY A 17 -9.81 -9.44 41.50
CA GLY A 17 -10.42 -10.63 42.13
C GLY A 17 -11.60 -11.24 41.36
N GLN A 18 -12.14 -10.58 40.32
CA GLN A 18 -13.29 -11.10 39.55
C GLN A 18 -12.91 -11.83 38.24
N SER A 19 -11.64 -11.78 37.82
CA SER A 19 -11.23 -12.31 36.51
C SER A 19 -10.93 -13.82 36.53
N GLN A 20 -11.86 -14.63 36.02
CA GLN A 20 -11.62 -16.02 35.61
C GLN A 20 -10.90 -16.13 34.24
N SER A 21 -10.87 -15.05 33.45
CA SER A 21 -10.34 -15.02 32.07
C SER A 21 -8.82 -14.79 31.97
N GLY A 22 -8.19 -14.29 33.04
CA GLY A 22 -6.75 -13.98 33.11
C GLY A 22 -6.36 -12.59 32.61
N PHE A 23 -7.35 -11.71 32.41
CA PHE A 23 -7.16 -10.29 32.10
C PHE A 23 -8.39 -9.49 32.56
N ILE A 24 -8.21 -8.19 32.78
CA ILE A 24 -9.31 -7.24 32.99
C ILE A 24 -9.27 -6.15 31.92
N THR A 25 -10.43 -5.63 31.55
CA THR A 25 -10.56 -4.54 30.56
C THR A 25 -11.15 -3.32 31.23
N THR A 26 -10.46 -2.19 31.13
CA THR A 26 -10.87 -0.89 31.69
C THR A 26 -11.02 0.15 30.58
N GLN A 27 -11.51 1.33 30.91
CA GLN A 27 -11.47 2.47 29.99
C GLN A 27 -10.04 2.94 29.69
N GLY A 28 -9.88 3.76 28.64
CA GLY A 28 -8.59 4.38 28.29
C GLY A 28 -8.10 5.43 29.29
N GLY A 29 -9.00 6.02 30.08
CA GLY A 29 -8.70 7.18 30.92
C GLY A 29 -8.13 8.33 30.08
N LYS A 30 -6.97 8.84 30.49
CA LYS A 30 -6.24 9.92 29.80
C LYS A 30 -5.36 9.42 28.63
N LEU A 31 -5.28 8.11 28.39
CA LEU A 31 -4.51 7.58 27.25
C LEU A 31 -5.29 7.73 25.95
N LEU A 32 -4.57 7.84 24.84
CA LEU A 32 -5.14 7.88 23.48
C LEU A 32 -5.55 6.48 22.99
N CYS A 33 -6.38 5.78 23.76
CA CYS A 33 -6.98 4.50 23.38
C CYS A 33 -8.41 4.38 23.93
N SER A 34 -9.22 3.53 23.31
CA SER A 34 -10.59 3.30 23.76
C SER A 34 -10.67 2.47 25.04
N LYS A 35 -9.76 1.51 25.21
CA LYS A 35 -9.73 0.54 26.32
C LYS A 35 -8.30 0.17 26.66
N ILE A 36 -8.09 -0.26 27.90
CA ILE A 36 -6.84 -0.88 28.35
C ILE A 36 -7.14 -2.30 28.82
N ILE A 37 -6.42 -3.28 28.26
CA ILE A 37 -6.50 -4.68 28.66
C ILE A 37 -5.29 -4.97 29.56
N HIS A 38 -5.55 -5.14 30.85
CA HIS A 38 -4.54 -5.46 31.85
C HIS A 38 -4.43 -6.97 31.98
N LEU A 39 -3.29 -7.52 31.59
CA LEU A 39 -3.01 -8.96 31.66
C LEU A 39 -2.47 -9.31 33.04
N ILE A 40 -2.98 -10.39 33.62
CA ILE A 40 -2.30 -11.03 34.76
C ILE A 40 -1.08 -11.75 34.19
N HIS A 41 0.07 -11.56 34.82
CA HIS A 41 1.32 -12.17 34.36
C HIS A 41 1.22 -13.70 34.28
N ASP A 42 1.77 -14.24 33.20
CA ASP A 42 1.82 -15.66 32.87
C ASP A 42 3.14 -15.92 32.12
N ASN A 43 3.75 -17.08 32.33
CA ASN A 43 4.97 -17.46 31.61
C ASN A 43 4.70 -17.79 30.14
N ASP A 44 3.45 -18.09 29.78
CA ASP A 44 3.04 -18.34 28.40
C ASP A 44 2.60 -17.04 27.71
N VAL A 45 3.60 -16.29 27.22
CA VAL A 45 3.37 -15.05 26.46
C VAL A 45 2.53 -15.29 25.21
N LYS A 46 2.69 -16.43 24.54
CA LYS A 46 1.91 -16.76 23.34
C LYS A 46 0.42 -16.85 23.68
N ARG A 47 0.07 -17.55 24.77
CA ARG A 47 -1.31 -17.62 25.28
C ARG A 47 -1.85 -16.25 25.69
N GLN A 48 -1.04 -15.42 26.34
CA GLN A 48 -1.46 -14.07 26.72
C GLN A 48 -1.81 -13.20 25.51
N VAL A 49 -0.94 -13.18 24.49
CA VAL A 49 -1.22 -12.43 23.25
C VAL A 49 -2.45 -12.98 22.55
N SER A 50 -2.59 -14.30 22.43
CA SER A 50 -3.77 -14.94 21.83
C SER A 50 -5.08 -14.55 22.53
N LYS A 51 -5.10 -14.47 23.86
CA LYS A 51 -6.28 -14.02 24.63
C LYS A 51 -6.66 -12.59 24.28
N VAL A 52 -5.68 -11.68 24.23
CA VAL A 52 -5.93 -10.28 23.88
C VAL A 52 -6.44 -10.15 22.45
N LEU A 53 -5.85 -10.87 21.50
CA LEU A 53 -6.29 -10.85 20.10
C LEU A 53 -7.71 -11.39 19.95
N HIS A 54 -8.06 -12.43 20.72
CA HIS A 54 -9.42 -12.98 20.76
C HIS A 54 -10.42 -11.97 21.34
N GLU A 55 -10.09 -11.32 22.45
CA GLU A 55 -10.92 -10.26 23.02
C GLU A 55 -11.11 -9.10 22.03
N CYS A 56 -10.05 -8.67 21.35
CA CYS A 56 -10.14 -7.63 20.33
C CYS A 56 -11.08 -8.02 19.19
N LYS A 57 -11.05 -9.30 18.78
CA LYS A 57 -11.98 -9.84 17.78
C LYS A 57 -13.43 -9.81 18.28
N LEU A 58 -13.69 -10.31 19.49
CA LEU A 58 -15.03 -10.36 20.09
C LEU A 58 -15.63 -8.96 20.25
N ARG A 59 -14.81 -7.97 20.61
CA ARG A 59 -15.21 -6.57 20.78
C ARG A 59 -15.14 -5.75 19.49
N MET A 60 -14.80 -6.37 18.36
CA MET A 60 -14.68 -5.72 17.05
C MET A 60 -13.72 -4.52 17.03
N TYR A 61 -12.64 -4.56 17.83
CA TYR A 61 -11.62 -3.52 17.80
C TYR A 61 -10.83 -3.55 16.50
N LYS A 62 -10.45 -2.35 16.03
CA LYS A 62 -9.71 -2.18 14.76
C LYS A 62 -8.19 -2.23 14.93
N SER A 63 -7.69 -1.91 16.14
CA SER A 63 -6.26 -1.88 16.42
C SER A 63 -5.95 -2.26 17.85
N VAL A 64 -4.77 -2.86 18.07
CA VAL A 64 -4.22 -3.16 19.39
C VAL A 64 -2.72 -2.86 19.44
N ALA A 65 -2.24 -2.39 20.59
CA ALA A 65 -0.82 -2.19 20.85
C ALA A 65 -0.39 -3.02 22.07
N PHE A 66 0.73 -3.70 21.94
CA PHE A 66 1.34 -4.52 22.98
C PHE A 66 2.70 -3.94 23.40
N PRO A 67 3.07 -3.99 24.68
CA PRO A 67 4.47 -3.90 25.06
C PRO A 67 5.20 -5.21 24.71
N ALA A 68 6.53 -5.25 24.88
CA ALA A 68 7.28 -6.51 24.90
C ALA A 68 6.96 -7.30 26.20
N ILE A 69 5.83 -8.01 26.21
CA ILE A 69 5.24 -8.63 27.41
C ILE A 69 6.24 -9.58 28.08
N GLY A 70 6.50 -9.37 29.37
CA GLY A 70 7.36 -10.26 30.17
C GLY A 70 8.86 -9.91 30.16
N THR A 71 9.30 -8.94 29.36
CA THR A 71 10.72 -8.52 29.30
C THR A 71 11.16 -7.57 30.41
N GLY A 72 10.22 -7.07 31.22
CA GLY A 72 10.49 -6.24 32.40
C GLY A 72 10.77 -7.09 33.64
N GLN A 73 10.02 -6.85 34.71
CA GLN A 73 10.20 -7.54 36.01
C GLN A 73 10.10 -9.07 35.95
N ALA A 74 9.43 -9.63 34.94
CA ALA A 74 9.34 -11.07 34.76
C ALA A 74 10.60 -11.71 34.16
N GLY A 75 11.59 -10.92 33.72
CA GLY A 75 12.92 -11.40 33.34
C GLY A 75 12.96 -12.34 32.12
N GLN A 76 11.91 -12.36 31.29
CA GLN A 76 11.90 -13.24 30.11
C GLN A 76 12.85 -12.71 29.03
N SER A 77 13.54 -13.63 28.37
CA SER A 77 14.43 -13.32 27.25
C SER A 77 13.68 -12.58 26.13
N PRO A 78 14.17 -11.41 25.66
CA PRO A 78 13.54 -10.66 24.57
C PRO A 78 13.35 -11.48 23.29
N ALA A 79 14.32 -12.34 22.93
CA ALA A 79 14.21 -13.21 21.77
C ALA A 79 13.07 -14.22 21.90
N LYS A 80 12.94 -14.86 23.07
CA LYS A 80 11.85 -15.81 23.33
C LYS A 80 10.48 -15.11 23.35
N VAL A 81 10.41 -13.91 23.94
CA VAL A 81 9.19 -13.10 23.94
C VAL A 81 8.81 -12.72 22.51
N ALA A 82 9.77 -12.26 21.70
CA ALA A 82 9.53 -11.91 20.30
C ALA A 82 8.94 -13.08 19.51
N ASP A 83 9.55 -14.26 19.61
CA ASP A 83 9.06 -15.47 18.93
C ASP A 83 7.63 -15.83 19.37
N ASN A 84 7.38 -15.86 20.69
CA ASN A 84 6.06 -16.19 21.23
C ASN A 84 4.97 -15.19 20.82
N MET A 85 5.27 -13.89 20.86
CA MET A 85 4.32 -12.84 20.46
C MET A 85 4.00 -12.94 18.98
N LEU A 86 5.01 -13.10 18.12
CA LEU A 86 4.83 -13.19 16.68
C LEU A 86 4.13 -14.49 16.26
N ASP A 87 4.41 -15.62 16.93
CA ASP A 87 3.70 -16.87 16.69
C ASP A 87 2.21 -16.77 17.02
N ALA A 88 1.86 -16.11 18.13
CA ALA A 88 0.45 -15.86 18.45
C ALA A 88 -0.23 -15.00 17.38
N ILE A 89 0.46 -13.98 16.87
CA ILE A 89 -0.06 -13.09 15.84
C ILE A 89 -0.25 -13.84 14.51
N VAL A 90 0.74 -14.63 14.07
CA VAL A 90 0.65 -15.45 12.85
C VAL A 90 -0.47 -16.48 12.97
N GLU A 91 -0.56 -17.18 14.10
CA GLU A 91 -1.64 -18.15 14.34
C GLU A 91 -3.02 -17.48 14.37
N PHE A 92 -3.13 -16.27 14.92
CA PHE A 92 -4.37 -15.52 14.88
C PHE A 92 -4.72 -15.05 13.46
N ALA A 93 -3.77 -14.49 12.72
CA ALA A 93 -3.96 -13.94 11.38
C ALA A 93 -4.28 -15.01 10.32
N SER A 94 -3.72 -16.22 10.46
CA SER A 94 -4.00 -17.36 9.58
C SER A 94 -5.45 -17.86 9.66
N LYS A 95 -6.21 -17.48 10.69
CA LYS A 95 -7.62 -17.87 10.84
C LYS A 95 -8.49 -16.99 9.92
N ARG A 96 -9.27 -17.61 9.02
CA ARG A 96 -10.17 -16.95 8.03
C ARG A 96 -11.23 -15.98 8.59
N SER A 97 -11.33 -15.82 9.92
CA SER A 97 -12.39 -15.08 10.62
C SER A 97 -11.92 -13.75 11.23
N VAL A 98 -10.73 -13.25 10.87
CA VAL A 98 -10.23 -11.96 11.34
C VAL A 98 -10.69 -10.84 10.40
N GLN A 99 -11.88 -10.29 10.67
CA GLN A 99 -12.46 -9.24 9.82
C GLN A 99 -12.20 -7.82 10.33
N HIS A 100 -12.18 -7.60 11.64
CA HIS A 100 -12.18 -6.25 12.23
C HIS A 100 -10.82 -5.75 12.70
N LEU A 101 -9.99 -6.60 13.32
CA LEU A 101 -8.67 -6.20 13.81
C LEU A 101 -7.69 -6.07 12.63
N LYS A 102 -7.33 -4.83 12.27
CA LYS A 102 -6.51 -4.52 11.10
C LYS A 102 -5.07 -4.16 11.46
N LYS A 103 -4.81 -3.67 12.67
CA LYS A 103 -3.49 -3.18 13.08
C LYS A 103 -3.04 -3.76 14.42
N ILE A 104 -1.90 -4.43 14.44
CA ILE A 104 -1.24 -4.91 15.65
C ILE A 104 0.12 -4.23 15.74
N LYS A 105 0.40 -3.51 16.82
CA LYS A 105 1.69 -2.85 17.04
C LYS A 105 2.37 -3.42 18.29
N ILE A 106 3.65 -3.76 18.19
CA ILE A 106 4.49 -4.05 19.36
C ILE A 106 5.34 -2.81 19.63
N VAL A 107 5.16 -2.21 20.80
CA VAL A 107 5.87 -1.00 21.24
C VAL A 107 7.00 -1.43 22.14
N ILE A 108 8.23 -1.25 21.65
CA ILE A 108 9.46 -1.66 22.33
C ILE A 108 10.06 -0.43 23.01
N PHE A 109 10.19 -0.50 24.34
CA PHE A 109 10.73 0.60 25.14
C PHE A 109 12.27 0.65 25.11
N GLN A 110 12.93 -0.50 25.24
CA GLN A 110 14.39 -0.58 25.25
C GLN A 110 14.92 -0.95 23.86
N THR A 111 15.81 -0.12 23.31
CA THR A 111 16.29 -0.23 21.92
C THR A 111 17.08 -1.50 21.64
N ASN A 112 17.76 -2.07 22.65
CA ASN A 112 18.48 -3.34 22.53
C ASN A 112 17.58 -4.51 22.14
N MET A 113 16.30 -4.49 22.53
CA MET A 113 15.33 -5.54 22.17
C MET A 113 14.83 -5.44 20.73
N LEU A 114 15.01 -4.29 20.05
CA LEU A 114 14.55 -4.12 18.66
C LEU A 114 15.17 -5.15 17.73
N ARG A 115 16.44 -5.50 17.96
CA ARG A 115 17.14 -6.51 17.15
C ARG A 115 16.47 -7.88 17.26
N ASP A 116 16.14 -8.32 18.47
CA ASP A 116 15.54 -9.64 18.71
C ASP A 116 14.16 -9.75 18.04
N PHE A 117 13.32 -8.71 18.14
CA PHE A 117 12.03 -8.66 17.46
C PHE A 117 12.16 -8.60 15.94
N TYR A 118 13.13 -7.83 15.43
CA TYR A 118 13.39 -7.74 14.00
C TYR A 118 13.89 -9.06 13.40
N GLU A 119 14.81 -9.74 14.08
CA GLU A 119 15.28 -11.07 13.67
C GLU A 119 14.15 -12.10 13.71
N SER A 120 13.31 -12.06 14.73
CA SER A 120 12.13 -12.93 14.84
C SER A 120 11.12 -12.70 13.70
N MET A 121 10.91 -11.46 13.27
CA MET A 121 10.11 -11.15 12.07
C MET A 121 10.74 -11.71 10.80
N LYS A 122 12.04 -11.50 10.58
CA LYS A 122 12.77 -12.01 9.40
C LYS A 122 12.69 -13.53 9.26
N LYS A 123 12.88 -14.28 10.35
CA LYS A 123 12.77 -15.75 10.35
C LYS A 123 11.45 -16.24 9.76
N ARG A 124 10.36 -15.50 9.99
CA ARG A 124 9.01 -15.84 9.52
C ARG A 124 8.74 -15.39 8.09
N GLU A 125 9.48 -14.41 7.59
CA GLU A 125 9.49 -14.04 6.17
C GLU A 125 10.15 -15.13 5.31
N ASP A 126 11.26 -15.71 5.79
CA ASP A 126 12.02 -16.74 5.06
C ASP A 126 11.34 -18.13 5.10
N SER A 127 10.59 -18.43 6.17
CA SER A 127 9.94 -19.73 6.40
C SER A 127 8.68 -19.98 5.54
N ASP A 128 8.12 -18.94 4.92
CA ASP A 128 6.87 -19.02 4.14
C ASP A 128 7.06 -19.62 2.73
N SER A 129 8.27 -20.12 2.43
CA SER A 129 8.64 -20.77 1.17
C SER A 129 8.22 -22.24 1.07
N SER A 130 7.69 -22.87 2.14
CA SER A 130 7.59 -24.34 2.21
C SER A 130 6.20 -24.98 2.40
N ILE A 131 5.08 -24.24 2.30
CA ILE A 131 3.73 -24.81 2.57
C ILE A 131 2.79 -24.84 1.33
N THR A 132 3.22 -24.47 0.12
CA THR A 132 2.35 -24.49 -1.08
C THR A 132 2.60 -25.66 -2.05
N ALA A 133 3.11 -26.79 -1.58
CA ALA A 133 3.24 -28.01 -2.37
C ALA A 133 2.01 -28.91 -2.26
N SER A 134 0.83 -28.44 -2.68
CA SER A 134 -0.33 -29.28 -3.06
C SER A 134 -1.44 -28.42 -3.65
N LEU A 135 -1.43 -28.26 -4.97
CA LEU A 135 -2.57 -28.13 -5.90
C LEU A 135 -2.09 -27.38 -7.16
N GLY A 136 -2.16 -28.09 -8.29
CA GLY A 136 -1.51 -27.71 -9.54
C GLY A 136 -2.04 -26.42 -10.17
N GLY A 137 -1.10 -25.64 -10.67
CA GLY A 137 -1.33 -24.47 -11.52
C GLY A 137 -0.04 -23.70 -11.66
N LYS A 138 0.70 -23.93 -12.75
CA LYS A 138 1.91 -23.15 -13.09
C LYS A 138 1.54 -21.67 -13.20
N LYS A 139 1.85 -20.88 -12.17
CA LYS A 139 2.05 -19.44 -12.30
C LYS A 139 3.53 -19.15 -12.07
N GLN A 140 4.14 -18.46 -13.03
CA GLN A 140 5.49 -17.94 -12.92
C GLN A 140 5.64 -17.12 -11.62
N PRO A 141 6.83 -17.12 -11.01
CA PRO A 141 7.06 -16.36 -9.78
C PRO A 141 7.06 -14.86 -10.12
N THR A 142 6.02 -14.15 -9.68
CA THR A 142 6.06 -12.69 -9.53
C THR A 142 7.00 -12.37 -8.38
N GLU A 143 8.12 -11.74 -8.69
CA GLU A 143 9.08 -11.22 -7.72
C GLU A 143 8.35 -10.42 -6.64
N LYS A 144 8.46 -10.86 -5.37
CA LYS A 144 7.99 -10.07 -4.23
C LYS A 144 8.87 -8.81 -4.15
N LYS A 145 8.30 -7.66 -4.50
CA LYS A 145 8.97 -6.35 -4.41
C LYS A 145 9.31 -6.07 -2.94
N LYS A 146 10.59 -5.85 -2.67
CA LYS A 146 11.09 -5.35 -1.38
C LYS A 146 10.37 -4.04 -0.99
N PRO A 147 10.26 -3.69 0.30
CA PRO A 147 9.84 -2.36 0.72
C PRO A 147 10.83 -1.36 0.15
N MET A 148 10.43 -0.66 -0.91
CA MET A 148 11.31 0.19 -1.69
C MET A 148 11.33 1.57 -1.04
N VAL A 149 12.16 1.73 -0.02
CA VAL A 149 12.38 3.00 0.67
C VAL A 149 13.22 3.88 -0.25
N LEU A 150 12.67 5.00 -0.72
CA LEU A 150 13.42 6.02 -1.44
C LEU A 150 14.54 6.54 -0.52
N GLU A 151 15.79 6.56 -1.01
CA GLU A 151 16.94 6.99 -0.22
C GLU A 151 16.69 8.34 0.44
N LYS A 152 16.82 8.37 1.76
CA LYS A 152 16.64 9.57 2.57
C LYS A 152 17.98 10.30 2.69
N LYS A 153 18.29 11.16 1.71
CA LYS A 153 19.38 12.13 1.89
C LYS A 153 18.87 13.27 2.76
N VAL A 154 19.31 13.31 4.01
CA VAL A 154 19.03 14.45 4.91
C VAL A 154 20.26 15.34 4.89
N ASP A 155 20.12 16.53 4.31
CA ASP A 155 21.13 17.58 4.45
C ASP A 155 20.99 18.18 5.86
N LEU A 156 22.00 17.95 6.72
CA LEU A 156 21.99 18.45 8.09
C LEU A 156 22.33 19.94 8.10
N ALA A 157 21.43 20.76 8.63
CA ALA A 157 21.71 22.16 8.94
C ALA A 157 21.94 22.33 10.45
N THR A 158 23.09 22.88 10.82
CA THR A 158 23.43 23.17 12.23
C THR A 158 23.32 24.67 12.48
N PHE A 159 22.50 25.05 13.47
CA PHE A 159 22.38 26.43 13.93
C PHE A 159 23.14 26.59 15.26
N GLN A 160 23.99 27.60 15.36
CA GLN A 160 24.63 28.00 16.61
C GLN A 160 23.97 29.29 17.10
N ILE A 161 23.46 29.27 18.34
CA ILE A 161 22.73 30.39 18.93
C ILE A 161 23.55 30.92 20.09
N CYS A 162 23.83 32.23 20.08
CA CYS A 162 24.50 32.93 21.18
C CYS A 162 23.60 34.09 21.63
N GLY A 163 23.48 34.29 22.94
CA GLY A 163 22.65 35.33 23.52
C GLY A 163 23.12 35.72 24.92
N GLU A 164 22.68 36.88 25.39
CA GLU A 164 23.11 37.48 26.66
C GLU A 164 22.80 36.62 27.90
N ASN A 165 21.80 35.73 27.82
CA ASN A 165 21.45 34.77 28.87
C ASN A 165 20.71 33.56 28.27
N GLN A 166 20.61 32.48 29.04
CA GLN A 166 19.99 31.22 28.61
C GLN A 166 18.53 31.38 28.17
N LYS A 167 17.76 32.24 28.85
CA LYS A 167 16.34 32.48 28.52
C LYS A 167 16.18 33.04 27.10
N ASN A 168 17.08 33.94 26.68
CA ASN A 168 17.08 34.48 25.32
C ASN A 168 17.49 33.42 24.28
N VAL A 169 18.42 32.54 24.62
CA VAL A 169 18.83 31.41 23.76
C VAL A 169 17.67 30.43 23.58
N ASP A 170 17.03 30.00 24.67
CA ASP A 170 15.90 29.06 24.64
C ASP A 170 14.69 29.62 23.88
N ALA A 171 14.41 30.92 24.06
CA ALA A 171 13.35 31.62 23.33
C ALA A 171 13.64 31.65 21.82
N THR A 172 14.89 31.90 21.43
CA THR A 172 15.32 31.92 20.02
C THR A 172 15.28 30.52 19.42
N GLU A 173 15.76 29.51 20.13
CA GLU A 173 15.67 28.11 19.71
C GLU A 173 14.21 27.68 19.48
N SER A 174 13.32 28.02 20.43
CA SER A 174 11.90 27.72 20.33
C SER A 174 11.24 28.44 19.15
N TRP A 175 11.61 29.71 18.92
CA TRP A 175 11.12 30.48 17.78
C TRP A 175 11.54 29.86 16.45
N ILE A 176 12.81 29.47 16.29
CA ILE A 176 13.31 28.80 15.08
C ILE A 176 12.61 27.46 14.87
N LYS A 177 12.48 26.63 15.92
CA LYS A 177 11.75 25.36 15.85
C LYS A 177 10.31 25.56 15.41
N ASN A 178 9.61 26.54 15.99
CA ASN A 178 8.23 26.84 15.62
C ASN A 178 8.12 27.31 14.17
N LEU A 179 9.06 28.12 13.68
CA LEU A 179 9.08 28.57 12.30
C LEU A 179 9.26 27.38 11.33
N ILE A 180 10.20 26.48 11.63
CA ILE A 180 10.44 25.28 10.82
C ILE A 180 9.20 24.37 10.82
N LEU A 181 8.61 24.12 12.00
CA LEU A 181 7.45 23.25 12.12
C LEU A 181 6.21 23.85 11.44
N LYS A 182 6.06 25.18 11.44
CA LYS A 182 4.95 25.87 10.78
C LYS A 182 5.03 25.78 9.25
N GLU A 183 6.24 25.78 8.70
CA GLU A 183 6.46 25.67 7.26
C GLU A 183 6.46 24.21 6.77
N GLN A 184 6.62 23.23 7.69
CA GLN A 184 6.49 21.82 7.36
C GLN A 184 5.02 21.42 7.19
N PHE A 185 4.78 20.70 6.11
CA PHE A 185 3.50 20.14 5.75
C PHE A 185 3.68 18.67 5.38
N GLU A 186 2.67 17.88 5.66
CA GLU A 186 2.63 16.46 5.33
C GLU A 186 1.25 16.13 4.77
N ASP A 187 1.24 15.44 3.64
CA ASP A 187 0.03 14.96 2.99
C ASP A 187 0.21 13.49 2.58
N SER A 188 -0.90 12.80 2.35
CA SER A 188 -0.86 11.40 1.93
C SER A 188 -1.91 11.08 0.87
N ILE A 189 -1.52 10.24 -0.08
CA ILE A 189 -2.39 9.73 -1.13
C ILE A 189 -2.56 8.24 -0.91
N SER A 190 -3.80 7.77 -0.78
CA SER A 190 -4.10 6.35 -0.60
C SER A 190 -4.93 5.84 -1.78
N ASP A 191 -4.43 4.80 -2.44
CA ASP A 191 -5.06 4.20 -3.63
C ASP A 191 -4.54 2.78 -3.84
N GLU A 192 -5.43 1.82 -4.13
CA GLU A 192 -5.07 0.40 -4.33
C GLU A 192 -4.06 0.19 -5.47
N LEU A 193 -4.02 1.09 -6.46
CA LEU A 193 -3.09 0.99 -7.57
C LEU A 193 -1.63 1.24 -7.19
N ILE A 194 -1.37 1.82 -6.02
CA ILE A 194 -0.01 2.10 -5.54
C ILE A 194 0.78 0.79 -5.37
N GLU A 195 0.13 -0.31 -5.01
CA GLU A 195 0.76 -1.65 -4.93
C GLU A 195 1.37 -2.09 -6.27
N ASN A 196 0.76 -1.65 -7.37
CA ASN A 196 1.13 -2.04 -8.73
C ASN A 196 2.20 -1.14 -9.37
N PHE A 197 2.72 -0.13 -8.66
CA PHE A 197 3.74 0.78 -9.22
C PHE A 197 4.99 0.01 -9.67
N ASP A 198 5.28 0.07 -10.97
CA ASP A 198 6.46 -0.51 -11.59
C ASP A 198 7.68 0.41 -11.45
N LYS A 199 8.83 -0.05 -11.94
CA LYS A 199 10.11 0.67 -11.84
C LYS A 199 10.02 2.11 -12.37
N ARG A 200 9.27 2.36 -13.44
CA ARG A 200 9.09 3.69 -14.02
C ARG A 200 8.37 4.64 -13.07
N GLN A 201 7.31 4.18 -12.39
CA GLN A 201 6.62 5.03 -11.41
C GLN A 201 7.54 5.29 -10.22
N ILE A 202 8.29 4.30 -9.74
CA ILE A 202 9.22 4.51 -8.63
C ILE A 202 10.35 5.47 -9.00
N ASP A 203 10.94 5.34 -10.19
CA ASP A 203 11.96 6.27 -10.69
C ASP A 203 11.39 7.70 -10.79
N THR A 204 10.13 7.83 -11.22
CA THR A 204 9.43 9.13 -11.27
C THR A 204 9.24 9.73 -9.87
N LEU A 205 8.87 8.92 -8.87
CA LEU A 205 8.76 9.36 -7.48
C LEU A 205 10.12 9.79 -6.92
N ALA A 206 11.20 9.05 -7.21
CA ALA A 206 12.55 9.40 -6.80
C ALA A 206 12.99 10.75 -7.38
N ASP A 207 12.66 11.02 -8.65
CA ASP A 207 12.96 12.28 -9.31
C ASP A 207 12.11 13.44 -8.77
N LEU A 208 10.83 13.20 -8.46
CA LEU A 208 9.96 14.18 -7.79
C LEU A 208 10.50 14.53 -6.40
N GLN A 209 10.96 13.54 -5.64
CA GLN A 209 11.58 13.72 -4.34
C GLN A 209 12.81 14.64 -4.44
N ARG A 210 13.71 14.34 -5.38
CA ARG A 210 14.97 15.08 -5.56
C ARG A 210 14.72 16.53 -5.99
N ARG A 211 13.84 16.75 -6.97
CA ARG A 211 13.58 18.09 -7.54
C ARG A 211 12.86 19.03 -6.58
N ASN A 212 11.95 18.49 -5.77
CA ASN A 212 11.10 19.28 -4.88
C ASN A 212 11.57 19.26 -3.43
N ARG A 213 12.72 18.65 -3.11
CA ARG A 213 13.28 18.58 -1.74
C ARG A 213 12.27 18.09 -0.69
N VAL A 214 11.35 17.23 -1.09
CA VAL A 214 10.39 16.57 -0.19
C VAL A 214 10.94 15.22 0.25
N THR A 215 10.32 14.61 1.24
CA THR A 215 10.47 13.19 1.58
C THR A 215 9.23 12.46 1.12
N ILE A 216 9.39 11.42 0.31
CA ILE A 216 8.31 10.55 -0.15
C ILE A 216 8.51 9.17 0.47
N LYS A 217 7.47 8.64 1.13
CA LYS A 217 7.47 7.30 1.70
C LYS A 217 6.31 6.50 1.11
N LEU A 218 6.61 5.29 0.63
CA LEU A 218 5.60 4.33 0.24
C LEU A 218 5.29 3.45 1.45
N GLU A 219 4.06 3.50 1.92
CA GLU A 219 3.55 2.73 3.04
C GLU A 219 2.58 1.65 2.51
N ASN A 220 3.16 0.52 2.10
CA ASN A 220 2.41 -0.64 1.58
C ASN A 220 1.76 -1.48 2.67
N GLU A 221 2.07 -1.20 3.95
CA GLU A 221 1.45 -1.88 5.10
C GLU A 221 0.04 -1.34 5.40
N CYS A 222 -0.34 -0.21 4.79
CA CYS A 222 -1.70 0.32 4.85
C CYS A 222 -2.57 -0.31 3.75
N SER A 223 -3.87 -0.47 4.01
CA SER A 223 -4.86 -0.86 3.00
C SER A 223 -5.98 0.21 2.99
N PRO A 224 -6.13 0.98 1.91
CA PRO A 224 -5.28 0.97 0.70
C PRO A 224 -3.84 1.42 0.98
N PRO A 225 -2.84 0.96 0.19
CA PRO A 225 -1.46 1.44 0.28
C PRO A 225 -1.43 2.95 0.09
N CYS A 226 -0.46 3.61 0.74
CA CYS A 226 -0.40 5.08 0.69
C CYS A 226 1.00 5.63 0.42
N ILE A 227 1.05 6.77 -0.26
CA ILE A 227 2.25 7.55 -0.49
C ILE A 227 2.17 8.76 0.43
N LYS A 228 3.12 8.86 1.36
CA LYS A 228 3.25 9.98 2.28
C LYS A 228 4.30 10.97 1.78
N ILE A 229 3.95 12.24 1.73
CA ILE A 229 4.79 13.32 1.20
C ILE A 229 4.97 14.35 2.33
N SER A 230 6.21 14.54 2.78
CA SER A 230 6.55 15.50 3.84
C SER A 230 7.57 16.51 3.34
N GLY A 231 7.40 17.80 3.63
CA GLY A 231 8.30 18.85 3.16
C GLY A 231 7.72 20.24 3.38
N ILE A 232 8.14 21.24 2.61
CA ILE A 232 7.50 22.55 2.63
C ILE A 232 6.19 22.54 1.85
N SER A 233 5.18 23.28 2.32
CA SER A 233 3.81 23.25 1.80
C SER A 233 3.70 23.33 0.27
N ARG A 234 4.37 24.32 -0.35
CA ARG A 234 4.33 24.53 -1.82
C ARG A 234 4.83 23.30 -2.59
N ASP A 235 5.93 22.71 -2.13
CA ASP A 235 6.60 21.63 -2.82
C ASP A 235 5.84 20.30 -2.59
N VAL A 236 5.28 20.10 -1.39
CA VAL A 236 4.38 18.98 -1.08
C VAL A 236 3.15 19.01 -1.98
N CYS A 237 2.45 20.15 -2.08
CA CYS A 237 1.28 20.28 -2.95
C CYS A 237 1.63 20.02 -4.43
N SER A 238 2.78 20.51 -4.89
CA SER A 238 3.23 20.29 -6.27
C SER A 238 3.46 18.80 -6.56
N VAL A 239 4.14 18.09 -5.65
CA VAL A 239 4.37 16.64 -5.77
C VAL A 239 3.06 15.87 -5.67
N TYR A 240 2.16 16.25 -4.76
CA TYR A 240 0.86 15.62 -4.59
C TYR A 240 0.07 15.57 -5.91
N VAL A 241 0.01 16.70 -6.62
CA VAL A 241 -0.68 16.79 -7.92
C VAL A 241 -0.05 15.86 -8.95
N GLU A 242 1.29 15.77 -9.01
CA GLU A 242 1.97 14.89 -9.96
C GLU A 242 1.74 13.41 -9.65
N VAL A 243 1.73 13.02 -8.36
CA VAL A 243 1.43 11.65 -7.95
C VAL A 243 -0.03 11.29 -8.26
N GLN A 244 -0.98 12.20 -8.03
CA GLN A 244 -2.39 12.00 -8.41
C GLN A 244 -2.52 11.78 -9.93
N LYS A 245 -1.84 12.58 -10.75
CA LYS A 245 -1.83 12.39 -12.21
C LYS A 245 -1.26 11.03 -12.62
N MET A 246 -0.22 10.55 -11.94
CA MET A 246 0.34 9.21 -12.19
C MET A 246 -0.69 8.12 -11.93
N ILE A 247 -1.40 8.18 -10.79
CA ILE A 247 -2.45 7.20 -10.44
C ILE A 247 -3.59 7.26 -11.46
N GLN A 248 -4.05 8.46 -11.80
CA GLN A 248 -5.11 8.65 -12.79
C GLN A 248 -4.73 8.04 -14.15
N LYS A 249 -3.49 8.25 -14.61
CA LYS A 249 -3.02 7.66 -15.86
C LYS A 249 -3.03 6.12 -15.85
N ILE A 250 -2.76 5.50 -14.70
CA ILE A 250 -2.86 4.04 -14.55
C ILE A 250 -4.32 3.60 -14.65
N LYS A 251 -5.24 4.29 -13.95
CA LYS A 251 -6.69 4.03 -14.04
C LYS A 251 -7.19 4.09 -15.47
N ASP A 252 -6.88 5.18 -16.17
CA ASP A 252 -7.32 5.41 -17.54
C ASP A 252 -6.79 4.30 -18.47
N THR A 253 -5.55 3.87 -18.27
CA THR A 253 -4.93 2.79 -19.06
C THR A 253 -5.59 1.43 -18.80
N GLU A 254 -5.91 1.12 -17.54
CA GLU A 254 -6.58 -0.13 -17.16
C GLU A 254 -8.02 -0.17 -17.67
N GLU A 255 -8.73 0.96 -17.61
CA GLU A 255 -10.06 1.11 -18.20
C GLU A 255 -10.02 0.93 -19.72
N GLU A 256 -9.08 1.59 -20.42
CA GLU A 256 -8.94 1.44 -21.87
C GLU A 256 -8.63 -0.01 -22.26
N ARG A 257 -7.77 -0.69 -21.49
CA ARG A 257 -7.45 -2.11 -21.69
C ARG A 257 -8.67 -3.01 -21.47
N SER A 258 -9.43 -2.76 -20.42
CA SER A 258 -10.63 -3.54 -20.08
C SER A 258 -11.71 -3.38 -21.13
N LYS A 259 -11.93 -2.14 -21.59
CA LYS A 259 -12.84 -1.83 -22.70
C LYS A 259 -12.39 -2.52 -23.99
N ALA A 260 -11.09 -2.48 -24.30
CA ALA A 260 -10.53 -3.11 -25.49
C ALA A 260 -10.74 -4.63 -25.49
N GLU A 261 -10.59 -5.27 -24.33
CA GLU A 261 -10.87 -6.70 -24.16
C GLU A 261 -12.34 -7.05 -24.46
N LEU A 262 -13.27 -6.29 -23.88
CA LEU A 262 -14.71 -6.52 -24.07
C LEU A 262 -15.12 -6.35 -25.53
N VAL A 263 -14.64 -5.29 -26.18
CA VAL A 263 -14.93 -5.03 -27.60
C VAL A 263 -14.35 -6.14 -28.48
N TYR A 264 -13.12 -6.58 -28.22
CA TYR A 264 -12.46 -7.64 -28.98
C TYR A 264 -13.19 -8.99 -28.87
N ASN A 265 -13.89 -9.25 -27.76
CA ASN A 265 -14.72 -10.45 -27.58
C ASN A 265 -16.03 -10.39 -28.37
N LEU A 266 -16.54 -9.20 -28.70
CA LEU A 266 -17.78 -9.00 -29.45
C LEU A 266 -17.52 -8.91 -30.96
N VAL A 267 -16.47 -8.20 -31.36
CA VAL A 267 -16.17 -7.87 -32.76
C VAL A 267 -14.66 -7.90 -32.98
N GLU A 268 -14.26 -8.55 -34.07
CA GLU A 268 -12.88 -8.63 -34.50
C GLU A 268 -12.69 -7.94 -35.86
N TRP A 269 -11.83 -6.94 -35.85
CA TRP A 269 -11.32 -6.26 -37.02
C TRP A 269 -10.07 -6.98 -37.51
N ARG A 270 -9.96 -7.17 -38.82
CA ARG A 270 -8.86 -7.89 -39.46
C ARG A 270 -8.34 -7.16 -40.69
N TYR A 271 -7.08 -7.40 -41.02
CA TYR A 271 -6.42 -6.90 -42.23
C TYR A 271 -5.75 -8.06 -43.00
N PRO A 272 -5.43 -7.89 -44.30
CA PRO A 272 -4.79 -8.93 -45.10
C PRO A 272 -3.39 -9.27 -44.58
N GLY A 273 -3.12 -10.55 -44.37
CA GLY A 273 -1.82 -11.11 -44.01
C GLY A 273 -1.13 -11.78 -45.20
N SER A 274 -0.11 -12.59 -44.92
CA SER A 274 0.54 -13.44 -45.93
C SER A 274 -0.38 -14.58 -46.38
N ASN A 275 -0.30 -14.97 -47.65
CA ASN A 275 -0.99 -16.13 -48.23
C ASN A 275 -2.53 -16.10 -48.08
N ASP A 276 -3.17 -14.99 -48.44
CA ASP A 276 -4.64 -14.80 -48.39
C ASP A 276 -5.28 -15.02 -46.99
N SER A 277 -4.48 -15.04 -45.93
CA SER A 277 -4.97 -15.11 -44.57
C SER A 277 -5.36 -13.71 -44.06
N PHE A 278 -6.28 -13.66 -43.10
CA PHE A 278 -6.62 -12.44 -42.38
C PHE A 278 -6.00 -12.45 -40.99
N VAL A 279 -5.36 -11.34 -40.63
CA VAL A 279 -4.73 -11.14 -39.32
C VAL A 279 -5.58 -10.18 -38.51
N ALA A 280 -5.88 -10.53 -37.27
CA ALA A 280 -6.61 -9.65 -36.36
C ALA A 280 -5.74 -8.46 -35.92
N PHE A 281 -6.37 -7.28 -35.81
CA PHE A 281 -5.73 -6.15 -35.14
C PHE A 281 -5.51 -6.46 -33.66
N ASP A 282 -4.52 -5.81 -33.05
CA ASP A 282 -4.39 -5.82 -31.60
C ASP A 282 -5.65 -5.24 -30.94
N LYS A 283 -5.92 -5.64 -29.70
CA LYS A 283 -7.17 -5.31 -28.99
C LYS A 283 -7.43 -3.81 -28.92
N LEU A 284 -6.38 -3.00 -28.76
CA LEU A 284 -6.51 -1.55 -28.64
C LEU A 284 -6.86 -0.91 -29.98
N THR A 285 -6.17 -1.28 -31.06
CA THR A 285 -6.50 -0.82 -32.41
C THR A 285 -7.89 -1.28 -32.84
N ASN A 286 -8.26 -2.52 -32.52
CA ASN A 286 -9.60 -3.07 -32.74
C ASN A 286 -10.69 -2.24 -32.04
N MET A 287 -10.48 -1.91 -30.77
CA MET A 287 -11.40 -1.07 -29.99
C MET A 287 -11.55 0.31 -30.63
N ARG A 288 -10.44 0.94 -31.04
CA ARG A 288 -10.46 2.27 -31.67
C ARG A 288 -11.20 2.28 -33.01
N LEU A 289 -11.01 1.25 -33.83
CA LEU A 289 -11.77 1.06 -35.08
C LEU A 289 -13.26 0.93 -34.80
N GLU A 290 -13.64 0.11 -33.81
CA GLU A 290 -15.05 -0.09 -33.45
C GLU A 290 -15.69 1.17 -32.87
N ASP A 291 -15.01 1.87 -31.96
CA ASP A 291 -15.48 3.13 -31.40
C ASP A 291 -15.63 4.21 -32.48
N ALA A 292 -14.67 4.31 -33.40
CA ALA A 292 -14.74 5.27 -34.51
C ALA A 292 -15.91 4.96 -35.45
N LYS A 293 -16.16 3.68 -35.76
CA LYS A 293 -17.31 3.26 -36.56
C LYS A 293 -18.64 3.57 -35.85
N ARG A 294 -18.75 3.27 -34.55
CA ARG A 294 -19.92 3.59 -33.73
C ARG A 294 -20.18 5.09 -33.64
N ALA A 295 -19.13 5.89 -33.55
CA ALA A 295 -19.18 7.34 -33.54
C ALA A 295 -19.42 7.96 -34.93
N LYS A 296 -19.61 7.15 -35.98
CA LYS A 296 -19.80 7.59 -37.38
C LYS A 296 -18.66 8.48 -37.89
N LYS A 297 -17.44 8.26 -37.43
CA LYS A 297 -16.25 8.87 -38.04
C LYS A 297 -16.04 8.27 -39.43
N THR A 298 -15.60 9.08 -40.37
CA THR A 298 -15.32 8.62 -41.74
C THR A 298 -13.97 7.93 -41.85
N HIS A 299 -12.96 8.48 -41.16
CA HIS A 299 -11.57 8.05 -41.31
C HIS A 299 -10.90 7.78 -39.95
N LEU A 300 -10.00 6.79 -39.91
CA LEU A 300 -9.12 6.52 -38.77
C LEU A 300 -7.75 6.04 -39.23
N THR A 301 -6.69 6.66 -38.75
CA THR A 301 -5.33 6.19 -39.01
C THR A 301 -4.97 5.00 -38.12
N VAL A 302 -4.51 3.91 -38.72
CA VAL A 302 -4.01 2.72 -38.03
C VAL A 302 -2.60 2.38 -38.49
N LYS A 303 -1.89 1.54 -37.72
CA LYS A 303 -0.54 1.10 -38.05
C LYS A 303 -0.53 -0.39 -38.35
N ILE A 304 -0.06 -0.77 -39.54
CA ILE A 304 0.02 -2.17 -40.01
C ILE A 304 1.44 -2.40 -40.54
N ASN A 305 2.13 -3.43 -40.06
CA ASN A 305 3.49 -3.80 -40.52
C ASN A 305 4.49 -2.62 -40.57
N LYS A 306 4.37 -1.69 -39.61
CA LYS A 306 5.15 -0.43 -39.46
C LYS A 306 4.73 0.75 -40.36
N ASN A 307 3.84 0.54 -41.32
CA ASN A 307 3.29 1.61 -42.16
C ASN A 307 1.97 2.14 -41.58
N TYR A 308 1.67 3.40 -41.86
CA TYR A 308 0.42 4.03 -41.47
C TYR A 308 -0.58 3.94 -42.62
N TYR A 309 -1.82 3.58 -42.29
CA TYR A 309 -2.92 3.50 -43.24
C TYR A 309 -4.07 4.36 -42.72
N ASN A 310 -4.66 5.15 -43.62
CA ASN A 310 -5.89 5.85 -43.36
C ASN A 310 -7.08 4.96 -43.74
N VAL A 311 -7.82 4.49 -42.75
CA VAL A 311 -8.97 3.61 -42.92
C VAL A 311 -10.23 4.43 -43.15
N ASP A 312 -10.91 4.23 -44.28
CA ASP A 312 -12.30 4.63 -44.48
C ASP A 312 -13.24 3.59 -43.84
N LEU A 313 -13.99 4.01 -42.83
CA LEU A 313 -14.85 3.14 -42.02
C LEU A 313 -16.20 2.80 -42.68
N ASN A 314 -16.55 3.50 -43.77
CA ASN A 314 -17.74 3.25 -44.57
C ASN A 314 -17.46 2.19 -45.64
N THR A 315 -16.34 2.34 -46.35
CA THR A 315 -15.94 1.41 -47.44
C THR A 315 -15.12 0.23 -46.93
N LEU A 316 -14.57 0.32 -45.70
CA LEU A 316 -13.66 -0.67 -45.13
C LEU A 316 -12.37 -0.83 -45.95
N GLN A 317 -11.90 0.27 -46.54
CA GLN A 317 -10.64 0.35 -47.28
C GLN A 317 -9.62 1.16 -46.49
N ALA A 318 -8.36 0.74 -46.51
CA ALA A 318 -7.27 1.45 -45.86
C ALA A 318 -6.21 1.81 -46.90
N ASN A 319 -5.89 3.10 -47.00
CA ASN A 319 -4.93 3.63 -47.96
C ASN A 319 -3.66 4.08 -47.25
N ASP A 320 -2.49 3.69 -47.73
CA ASP A 320 -1.23 4.25 -47.26
C ASP A 320 -0.82 5.53 -48.02
N ASP A 321 0.26 6.16 -47.57
CA ASP A 321 0.79 7.38 -48.19
C ASP A 321 1.40 7.13 -49.59
N GLN A 322 1.56 5.87 -50.00
CA GLN A 322 2.12 5.44 -51.28
C GLN A 322 1.04 5.09 -52.31
N GLY A 323 -0.24 5.11 -51.90
CA GLY A 323 -1.39 4.82 -52.74
C GLY A 323 -1.80 3.35 -52.75
N GLU A 324 -1.20 2.50 -51.92
CA GLU A 324 -1.62 1.11 -51.75
C GLU A 324 -2.92 1.05 -50.95
N THR A 325 -3.91 0.35 -51.51
CA THR A 325 -5.23 0.15 -50.89
C THR A 325 -5.39 -1.29 -50.45
N ILE A 326 -5.72 -1.48 -49.17
CA ILE A 326 -6.05 -2.79 -48.60
C ILE A 326 -7.49 -2.81 -48.07
N ASN A 327 -8.16 -3.96 -48.19
CA ASN A 327 -9.49 -4.15 -47.63
C ASN A 327 -9.40 -4.70 -46.21
N ILE A 328 -10.01 -4.02 -45.25
CA ILE A 328 -10.14 -4.50 -43.88
C ILE A 328 -11.50 -5.18 -43.67
N GLN A 329 -11.57 -6.07 -42.70
CA GLN A 329 -12.79 -6.80 -42.36
C GLN A 329 -13.22 -6.50 -40.94
N ARG A 330 -14.53 -6.42 -40.72
CA ARG A 330 -15.15 -6.36 -39.39
C ARG A 330 -16.04 -7.59 -39.23
N VAL A 331 -15.69 -8.47 -38.30
CA VAL A 331 -16.35 -9.77 -38.10
C VAL A 331 -16.99 -9.81 -36.71
N PRO A 332 -18.33 -9.87 -36.59
CA PRO A 332 -19.00 -10.14 -35.32
C PRO A 332 -18.67 -11.55 -34.82
N LYS A 333 -18.35 -11.71 -33.53
CA LYS A 333 -18.03 -13.02 -32.93
C LYS A 333 -19.26 -13.79 -32.41
N ASN A 334 -20.43 -13.15 -32.33
CA ASN A 334 -21.64 -13.71 -31.74
C ASN A 334 -22.71 -14.19 -32.74
N GLU A 335 -22.43 -14.30 -34.04
CA GLU A 335 -23.41 -14.76 -35.03
C GLU A 335 -23.43 -16.30 -35.23
N GLY A 336 -23.35 -17.09 -34.15
CA GLY A 336 -23.25 -18.54 -34.28
C GLY A 336 -23.76 -19.42 -33.13
N LYS A 337 -24.44 -18.87 -32.12
CA LYS A 337 -25.18 -19.67 -31.12
C LYS A 337 -26.37 -18.88 -30.58
N LEU A 338 -27.49 -18.96 -31.31
CA LEU A 338 -28.84 -18.79 -30.77
C LEU A 338 -29.67 -19.97 -31.25
#